data_AF-A0A9X8YMK2-F1
#
_entry.id   AF-A0A9X8YMK2-F1
#
_cell.length_a   1.000
_cell.length_b   1.000
_cell.length_c   1.000
_cell.angle_alpha   90.00
_cell.angle_beta   90.00
_cell.angle_gamma   90.00
#
_symmetry.space_group_name_H-M   'P 1'
#
loop_
_entity.id
_entity.type
_entity.pdbx_description
1 polymer ?
#
loop_
_entity_poly.entity_id
_entity_poly.type
_entity_poly.pdbx_seq_one_letter_code
_entity_poly.pdbx_strand_id
1 'polypeptide(L)' 'MAEMQTLKIDVMRYNPESDAEPHFVTYAVPYDEQTSLLDALGYIKDNLAPDLSYRWSCRMAICGSCGMMVNR' A
#
# COMPACT_ATOMS: atom_id res chain seq x y z
N MET A 1 -21.51 -4.06 13.77
CA MET A 1 -20.47 -4.82 13.06
C MET A 1 -20.28 -4.08 11.75
N ALA A 2 -19.20 -3.31 11.61
CA ALA A 2 -19.00 -2.48 10.44
C ALA A 2 -18.82 -3.40 9.22
N GLU A 3 -19.62 -3.18 8.18
CA GLU A 3 -19.46 -3.86 6.90
C GLU A 3 -18.17 -3.34 6.27
N MET A 4 -17.07 -4.10 6.42
CA MET A 4 -15.79 -3.76 5.81
C MET A 4 -15.92 -3.91 4.30
N GLN A 5 -15.92 -2.78 3.59
CA GLN A 5 -15.92 -2.77 2.14
C GLN A 5 -14.51 -3.13 1.65
N THR A 6 -14.40 -3.73 0.46
CA THR A 6 -13.10 -4.09 -0.11
C THR A 6 -12.76 -3.13 -1.25
N LEU A 7 -11.60 -2.48 -1.16
CA LEU A 7 -11.06 -1.60 -2.19
C LEU A 7 -9.97 -2.34 -2.96
N LYS A 8 -9.93 -2.14 -4.28
CA LYS A 8 -8.81 -2.58 -5.12
C LYS A 8 -7.75 -1.49 -5.15
N ILE A 9 -6.53 -1.83 -4.78
CA ILE A 9 -5.38 -0.92 -4.77
C ILE A 9 -4.34 -1.46 -5.75
N ASP A 10 -4.01 -0.65 -6.75
CA ASP A 10 -2.94 -0.95 -7.71
C ASP A 10 -1.62 -0.39 -7.20
N VAL A 11 -0.65 -1.27 -6.98
CA VAL A 11 0.67 -0.93 -6.45
C VAL A 11 1.73 -1.23 -7.50
N MET A 12 2.56 -0.24 -7.81
CA MET A 12 3.72 -0.43 -8.68
C MET A 12 4.80 -1.20 -7.93
N ARG A 13 5.22 -2.32 -8.50
CA ARG A 13 6.20 -3.26 -7.99
C ARG A 13 7.40 -3.32 -8.91
N TYR A 14 8.58 -3.43 -8.31
CA TYR A 14 9.83 -3.60 -9.03
C TYR A 14 10.86 -4.24 -8.11
N ASN A 15 11.34 -5.42 -8.50
CA ASN A 15 12.46 -6.10 -7.90
C ASN A 15 13.66 -6.10 -8.89
N PRO A 16 14.76 -5.40 -8.59
CA PRO A 16 15.90 -5.30 -9.49
C PRO A 16 16.62 -6.64 -9.76
N GLU A 17 16.38 -7.67 -8.95
CA GLU A 17 16.99 -9.00 -9.14
C GLU A 17 16.18 -9.90 -10.08
N SER A 18 14.87 -9.68 -10.22
CA SER A 18 13.98 -10.56 -11.00
C SER A 18 13.23 -9.87 -12.13
N ASP A 19 12.97 -8.57 -12.02
CA ASP A 19 12.07 -7.85 -12.90
C ASP A 19 12.84 -7.03 -13.92
N ALA A 20 12.46 -7.16 -15.20
CA ALA A 20 13.04 -6.35 -16.27
C ALA A 20 12.50 -4.91 -16.26
N GLU A 21 11.23 -4.74 -15.87
CA GLU A 21 10.52 -3.45 -15.88
C GLU A 21 9.54 -3.36 -14.69
N PRO A 22 9.22 -2.13 -14.21
CA PRO A 22 8.19 -1.93 -13.21
C PRO A 22 6.81 -2.38 -13.70
N HIS A 23 6.06 -3.06 -12.84
CA HIS A 23 4.74 -3.57 -13.17
C HIS A 23 3.73 -3.24 -12.07
N PHE A 24 2.44 -3.19 -12.41
CA PHE A 24 1.37 -2.97 -11.43
C PHE A 24 0.80 -4.30 -10.93
N VAL A 25 0.56 -4.39 -9.63
CA VAL A 25 -0.12 -5.52 -9.00
C VAL A 25 -1.31 -4.99 -8.21
N THR A 26 -2.48 -5.58 -8.43
CA THR A 26 -3.72 -5.22 -7.75
C THR A 26 -3.92 -6.05 -6.50
N TYR A 27 -4.19 -5.39 -5.37
CA TYR A 27 -4.52 -6.03 -4.10
C TYR A 27 -5.93 -5.65 -3.65
N ALA A 28 -6.65 -6.61 -3.08
CA ALA A 28 -7.97 -6.39 -2.50
C ALA A 28 -7.81 -6.16 -0.99
N VAL A 29 -8.08 -4.95 -0.52
CA VAL A 29 -7.86 -4.53 0.86
C VAL A 29 -9.18 -4.15 1.51
N PRO A 30 -9.53 -4.73 2.67
CA PRO A 30 -10.69 -4.30 3.40
C PRO A 30 -10.45 -2.91 4.02
N TYR A 31 -11.43 -2.03 3.95
CA TYR A 31 -11.35 -0.66 4.46
C TYR A 31 -12.64 -0.22 5.16
N ASP A 32 -12.48 0.80 5.98
CA ASP A 32 -13.56 1.58 6.60
C ASP A 32 -13.29 3.09 6.45
N GLU A 33 -14.15 3.93 7.02
CA GLU A 33 -14.04 5.39 6.94
C GLU A 33 -12.81 5.96 7.68
N GLN A 34 -12.16 5.18 8.53
CA GLN A 34 -10.97 5.60 9.30
C GLN A 34 -9.66 5.06 8.71
N THR A 35 -9.75 4.16 7.73
CA THR A 35 -8.60 3.49 7.11
C THR A 35 -7.80 4.49 6.26
N SER A 36 -6.55 4.74 6.65
CA SER A 36 -5.64 5.54 5.83
C SER A 36 -4.96 4.70 4.73
N LEU A 37 -4.40 5.34 3.72
CA LEU A 37 -3.61 4.65 2.69
C LEU A 37 -2.39 3.92 3.29
N LEU A 38 -1.80 4.44 4.37
CA LEU A 38 -0.70 3.77 5.07
C LEU A 38 -1.17 2.50 5.78
N ASP A 39 -2.39 2.48 6.30
CA ASP A 39 -2.98 1.29 6.92
C ASP A 39 -3.30 0.24 5.87
N ALA A 40 -3.80 0.66 4.70
CA ALA A 40 -4.02 -0.23 3.57
C ALA A 40 -2.71 -0.87 3.06
N LEU A 41 -1.63 -0.08 2.91
CA LEU A 41 -0.31 -0.61 2.56
C LEU A 41 0.27 -1.54 3.62
N GLY A 42 0.02 -1.24 4.91
CA GLY A 42 0.35 -2.12 6.02
C GLY A 42 -0.39 -3.45 5.93
N TYR A 43 -1.70 -3.42 5.69
CA TYR A 43 -2.50 -4.63 5.50
C TYR A 43 -1.99 -5.49 4.34
N ILE A 44 -1.68 -4.87 3.19
CA ILE A 44 -1.09 -5.57 2.05
C ILE A 44 0.22 -6.24 2.48
N LYS A 45 1.12 -5.49 3.14
CA LYS A 45 2.40 -6.04 3.59
C LYS A 45 2.22 -7.20 4.57
N ASP A 46 1.32 -7.07 5.54
CA ASP A 46 1.21 -8.06 6.62
C ASP A 46 0.44 -9.32 6.19
N ASN A 47 -0.50 -9.22 5.23
CA ASN A 47 -1.44 -10.31 4.92
C ASN A 47 -1.34 -10.85 3.48
N LEU A 48 -0.95 -10.02 2.52
CA LEU A 48 -1.03 -10.35 1.09
C LEU A 48 0.33 -10.48 0.42
N ALA A 49 1.26 -9.56 0.72
CA ALA A 49 2.58 -9.45 0.11
C ALA A 49 3.65 -8.99 1.13
N PRO A 50 4.20 -9.92 1.94
CA PRO A 50 5.25 -9.62 2.94
C PRO A 50 6.50 -8.94 2.37
N ASP A 51 6.77 -9.17 1.10
CA ASP A 51 7.86 -8.62 0.31
C ASP A 51 7.58 -7.20 -0.22
N LEU A 52 6.41 -6.62 0.06
CA LEU A 52 6.14 -5.21 -0.24
C LEU A 52 7.05 -4.29 0.56
N SER A 53 7.76 -3.41 -0.14
CA SER A 53 8.70 -2.45 0.44
C SER A 53 8.22 -1.02 0.22
N TYR A 54 8.02 -0.28 1.31
CA TYR A 54 7.69 1.14 1.31
C TYR A 54 8.26 1.81 2.57
N ARG A 55 8.44 3.13 2.52
CA ARG A 55 8.96 3.91 3.65
C ARG A 55 7.81 4.55 4.44
N TRP A 56 7.89 4.46 5.76
CA TRP A 56 6.96 5.10 6.69
C TRP A 56 7.65 5.35 8.03
N SER A 57 7.17 6.34 8.79
CA SER A 57 7.71 6.66 10.11
C SER A 57 6.67 7.40 10.97
N CYS A 58 6.48 8.71 10.77
CA CYS A 58 5.75 9.55 11.72
C CYS A 58 4.23 9.35 11.78
N ARG A 59 3.61 8.79 10.73
CA ARG A 59 2.14 8.67 10.54
C ARG A 59 1.32 9.97 10.69
N MET A 60 1.95 11.13 10.83
CA MET A 60 1.32 12.43 11.09
C MET A 60 1.77 13.50 10.07
N ALA A 61 2.16 13.09 8.87
CA ALA A 61 2.56 13.95 7.76
C ALA A 61 3.71 14.96 8.02
N ILE A 62 4.51 14.76 9.08
CA ILE A 62 5.59 15.70 9.44
C ILE A 62 6.97 15.33 8.87
N CYS A 63 7.27 14.03 8.74
CA CYS A 63 8.61 13.56 8.35
C CYS A 63 8.83 13.43 6.84
N GLY A 64 7.76 13.48 6.02
CA GLY A 64 7.83 13.28 4.57
C GLY A 64 8.27 11.89 4.09
N SER A 65 8.56 10.93 4.98
CA SER A 65 9.12 9.63 4.60
C SER A 65 8.20 8.76 3.75
N CYS A 66 6.88 8.96 3.85
CA CYS A 66 5.86 8.23 3.10
C CYS A 66 5.31 9.02 1.90
N GLY A 67 6.06 9.97 1.35
CA GLY A 67 5.68 10.68 0.12
C GLY A 67 5.64 9.73 -1.08
N MET A 68 4.48 9.64 -1.75
CA MET A 68 4.27 8.79 -2.91
C MET A 68 3.22 9.40 -3.87
N MET A 69 3.22 8.96 -5.12
CA MET A 69 2.19 9.35 -6.10
C MET A 69 0.96 8.45 -5.95
N VAL A 70 -0.21 9.05 -5.83
CA VAL A 70 -1.50 8.36 -5.66
C VAL A 70 -2.48 8.93 -6.68
N ASN A 71 -3.15 8.07 -7.47
CA ASN A 71 -4.16 8.46 -8.46
C ASN A 71 -3.71 9.58 -9.41
N ARG A 72 -2.59 9.36 -10.12
CA ARG A 72 -2.10 10.29 -11.14
C ARG A 72 -2.75 10.03 -12.49
#